data_AF-A0A944JQH1-F1
#
_entry.id   AF-A0A944JQH1-F1
#
_cell.length_a   1.000
_cell.length_b   1.000
_cell.length_c   1.000
_cell.angle_alpha   90.00
_cell.angle_beta   90.00
_cell.angle_gamma   90.00
#
_symmetry.space_group_name_H-M   'P 1'
#
loop_
_entity.id
_entity.type
_entity.pdbx_description
1 polymer ?
#
loop_
_entity_poly.entity_id
_entity_poly.type
_entity_poly.pdbx_seq_one_letter_code
_entity_poly.pdbx_strand_id
1 'polypeptide(L)'
;MGNELADDYDTLVMEACSALSDAEGGSFHIGGFGSDEWPLDVAYDLSAFMEQLPLLLAGVRERREVEVDMYSQGIERTLTFRSVENRVMIHCESRTEWVPSPEFESLAQSELVSMLSKLAQDFARGLKAINSELLDVAPFPRWLAGKA
;
A
#
# COMPACT_ATOMS: atom_id res chain seq x y z
N MET A 1 -0.05 -23.72 -10.93
CA MET A 1 0.80 -23.92 -9.74
C MET A 1 1.51 -22.60 -9.51
N GLY A 2 0.93 -21.71 -8.71
CA GLY A 2 1.45 -20.35 -8.54
C GLY A 2 0.61 -19.45 -7.61
N ASN A 3 -0.39 -20.00 -6.92
CA ASN A 3 -1.30 -19.23 -6.05
C ASN A 3 -0.95 -19.36 -4.56
N GLU A 4 -0.39 -20.49 -4.13
CA GLU A 4 -0.16 -20.78 -2.70
C GLU A 4 0.80 -19.78 -2.02
N LEU A 5 1.85 -19.31 -2.71
CA LEU A 5 2.79 -18.33 -2.15
C LEU A 5 2.21 -16.91 -2.04
N ALA A 6 1.26 -16.56 -2.91
CA ALA A 6 0.56 -15.28 -2.84
C ALA A 6 -0.50 -15.32 -1.73
N ASP A 7 -1.26 -16.42 -1.66
CA ASP A 7 -2.25 -16.65 -0.60
C ASP A 7 -1.60 -16.65 0.80
N ASP A 8 -0.39 -17.21 0.93
CA ASP A 8 0.40 -17.18 2.17
C ASP A 8 0.81 -15.75 2.56
N TYR A 9 1.24 -14.93 1.59
CA TYR A 9 1.62 -13.54 1.85
C TYR A 9 0.43 -12.66 2.22
N ASP A 10 -0.68 -12.79 1.51
CA ASP A 10 -1.88 -12.00 1.76
C ASP A 10 -2.44 -12.32 3.15
N THR A 11 -2.44 -13.60 3.54
CA THR A 11 -2.80 -14.03 4.91
C THR A 11 -1.90 -13.38 5.97
N LEU A 12 -0.58 -13.37 5.75
CA LEU A 12 0.37 -12.74 6.67
C LEU A 12 0.15 -11.22 6.79
N VAL A 13 -0.17 -10.55 5.68
CA VAL A 13 -0.49 -9.12 5.66
C VAL A 13 -1.78 -8.85 6.43
N MET A 14 -2.84 -9.64 6.20
CA MET A 14 -4.11 -9.52 6.92
C MET A 14 -3.91 -9.71 8.42
N GLU A 15 -3.19 -10.74 8.85
CA GLU A 15 -2.88 -10.98 10.26
C GLU A 15 -2.07 -9.84 10.88
N ALA A 16 -1.09 -9.31 10.15
CA ALA A 16 -0.29 -8.17 10.57
C ALA A 16 -1.13 -6.90 10.74
N CYS A 17 -2.01 -6.58 9.78
CA CYS A 17 -2.93 -5.45 9.84
C CYS A 17 -3.92 -5.58 11.00
N SER A 18 -4.46 -6.77 11.23
CA SER A 18 -5.32 -7.05 12.40
C SER A 18 -4.58 -6.78 13.70
N ALA A 19 -3.37 -7.30 13.85
CA ALA A 19 -2.57 -7.11 15.07
C ALA A 19 -2.21 -5.63 15.30
N LEU A 20 -1.92 -4.88 14.24
CA LEU A 20 -1.66 -3.44 14.31
C LEU A 20 -2.90 -2.64 14.69
N SER A 21 -4.07 -3.03 14.17
CA SER A 21 -5.34 -2.43 14.53
C SER A 21 -5.70 -2.67 16.00
N ASP A 22 -5.53 -3.91 16.48
CA ASP A 22 -5.84 -4.30 17.86
C ASP A 22 -4.93 -3.64 18.91
N ALA A 23 -3.67 -3.38 18.54
CA ALA A 23 -2.70 -2.77 19.45
C ALA A 23 -2.99 -1.30 19.77
N GLU A 24 -3.82 -0.65 18.94
CA GLU A 24 -4.12 0.78 18.96
C GLU A 24 -2.85 1.68 18.82
N GLY A 25 -2.96 2.82 18.13
CA GLY A 25 -1.86 3.79 18.02
C GLY A 25 -1.11 3.84 16.68
N GLY A 26 -1.58 3.12 15.66
CA GLY A 26 -1.23 3.34 14.26
C GLY A 26 -2.37 4.00 13.48
N SER A 27 -2.03 4.73 12.43
CA SER A 27 -3.00 5.25 11.46
C SER A 27 -2.48 5.08 10.05
N PHE A 28 -3.39 4.88 9.10
CA PHE A 28 -3.09 4.75 7.67
C PHE A 28 -3.77 5.88 6.90
N HIS A 29 -3.01 6.57 6.06
CA HIS A 29 -3.50 7.73 5.33
C HIS A 29 -3.12 7.64 3.86
N ILE A 30 -4.11 7.86 3.00
CA ILE A 30 -3.95 8.20 1.59
C ILE A 30 -4.70 9.51 1.38
N GLY A 31 -4.09 10.42 0.63
CA GLY A 31 -4.70 11.67 0.18
C GLY A 31 -4.39 11.90 -1.29
N GLY A 32 -5.03 12.91 -1.86
CA GLY A 32 -4.96 13.26 -3.27
C GLY A 32 -6.33 13.19 -3.96
N PHE A 33 -6.34 13.54 -5.23
CA PHE A 33 -7.49 13.52 -6.13
C PHE A 33 -8.65 14.38 -5.62
N GLY A 34 -8.32 15.52 -4.99
CA GLY A 34 -9.30 16.46 -4.44
C GLY A 34 -9.75 16.16 -3.01
N SER A 35 -9.14 15.18 -2.34
CA SER A 35 -9.40 14.85 -0.94
C SER A 35 -8.09 14.77 -0.16
N ASP A 36 -7.94 15.58 0.89
CA ASP A 36 -6.74 15.56 1.72
C ASP A 36 -6.58 14.24 2.50
N GLU A 37 -7.70 13.58 2.81
CA GLU A 37 -7.73 12.36 3.60
C GLU A 37 -8.90 11.45 3.19
N TRP A 38 -8.56 10.24 2.76
CA TRP A 38 -9.53 9.18 2.51
C TRP A 38 -9.97 8.53 3.83
N PRO A 39 -11.23 8.06 3.95
CA PRO A 39 -11.74 7.48 5.19
C PRO A 39 -11.28 6.02 5.35
N LEU A 40 -9.98 5.82 5.61
CA LEU A 40 -9.33 4.52 5.64
C LEU A 40 -9.15 3.97 7.06
N ASP A 41 -9.13 2.65 7.19
CA ASP A 41 -8.78 1.94 8.41
C ASP A 41 -7.45 1.14 8.31
N VAL A 42 -6.94 0.71 9.46
CA VAL A 42 -5.68 -0.06 9.54
C VAL A 42 -5.89 -1.56 9.29
N ALA A 43 -7.10 -2.07 9.52
CA ALA A 43 -7.35 -3.51 9.46
C ALA A 43 -7.54 -4.00 8.02
N TYR A 44 -8.47 -3.38 7.28
CA TYR A 44 -8.90 -3.78 5.95
C TYR A 44 -8.23 -2.95 4.87
N ASP A 45 -8.27 -1.62 4.97
CA ASP A 45 -7.77 -0.76 3.89
C ASP A 45 -6.25 -0.83 3.73
N LEU A 46 -5.53 -0.81 4.85
CA LEU A 46 -4.10 -1.02 4.82
C LEU A 46 -3.76 -2.43 4.31
N SER A 47 -4.52 -3.47 4.69
CA SER A 47 -4.28 -4.84 4.19
C SER A 47 -4.37 -4.89 2.67
N ALA A 48 -5.49 -4.42 2.10
CA ALA A 48 -5.72 -4.40 0.67
C ALA A 48 -4.59 -3.67 -0.09
N PHE A 49 -4.06 -2.58 0.48
CA PHE A 49 -2.92 -1.87 -0.11
C PHE A 49 -1.61 -2.66 0.02
N MET A 50 -1.32 -3.23 1.19
CA MET A 50 -0.06 -3.91 1.50
C MET A 50 0.11 -5.25 0.76
N GLU A 51 -1.00 -5.93 0.45
CA GLU A 51 -1.04 -7.12 -0.43
C GLU A 51 -0.44 -6.81 -1.81
N GLN A 52 -0.66 -5.59 -2.31
CA GLN A 52 -0.23 -5.17 -3.65
C GLN A 52 1.10 -4.39 -3.64
N LEU A 53 1.59 -4.01 -2.45
CA LEU A 53 2.77 -3.15 -2.28
C LEU A 53 4.04 -3.70 -2.96
N PRO A 54 4.41 -4.99 -2.86
CA PRO A 54 5.61 -5.51 -3.53
C PRO A 54 5.55 -5.35 -5.06
N LEU A 55 4.39 -5.65 -5.65
CA LEU A 55 4.16 -5.53 -7.09
C LEU A 55 4.16 -4.08 -7.54
N LEU A 56 3.49 -3.19 -6.78
CA LEU A 56 3.50 -1.75 -7.01
C LEU A 56 4.93 -1.20 -6.99
N LEU A 57 5.69 -1.50 -5.94
CA LEU A 57 7.04 -0.99 -5.73
C LEU A 57 8.02 -1.51 -6.81
N ALA A 58 7.90 -2.78 -7.21
CA ALA A 58 8.65 -3.33 -8.34
C ALA A 58 8.25 -2.66 -9.66
N GLY A 59 6.95 -2.53 -9.94
CA GLY A 59 6.43 -1.90 -11.16
C GLY A 59 6.89 -0.46 -11.32
N VAL A 60 6.78 0.34 -10.26
CA VAL A 60 7.26 1.73 -10.24
C VAL A 60 8.76 1.80 -10.49
N ARG A 61 9.59 0.95 -9.86
CA ARG A 61 11.05 0.94 -10.07
C ARG A 61 11.43 0.53 -11.50
N GLU A 62 10.76 -0.47 -12.03
CA GLU A 62 10.96 -1.02 -13.38
C GLU A 62 10.30 -0.18 -14.48
N ARG A 63 9.59 0.89 -14.12
CA ARG A 63 8.81 1.75 -15.02
C ARG A 63 7.74 0.99 -15.81
N ARG A 64 7.19 -0.06 -15.22
CA ARG A 64 6.04 -0.78 -15.76
C ARG A 64 4.75 -0.17 -15.24
N GLU A 65 3.69 -0.30 -16.04
CA GLU A 65 2.34 -0.02 -15.58
C GLU A 65 1.94 -1.03 -14.51
N VAL A 66 1.31 -0.55 -13.44
CA VAL A 66 0.81 -1.36 -12.33
C VAL A 66 -0.45 -0.73 -11.78
N GLU A 67 -1.37 -1.58 -11.33
CA GLU A 67 -2.64 -1.19 -10.73
C GLU A 67 -2.64 -1.57 -9.25
N VAL A 68 -3.33 -0.77 -8.45
CA VAL A 68 -3.66 -1.07 -7.05
C VAL A 68 -5.16 -0.94 -6.89
N ASP A 69 -5.80 -2.02 -6.48
CA ASP A 69 -7.23 -2.08 -6.24
C ASP A 69 -7.55 -1.99 -4.75
N MET A 70 -8.18 -0.90 -4.33
CA MET A 70 -8.74 -0.72 -3.01
C MET A 70 -10.22 -1.11 -3.06
N TYR A 71 -10.57 -2.31 -2.58
CA TYR A 71 -11.92 -2.88 -2.72
C TYR A 71 -12.77 -2.81 -1.44
N SER A 72 -12.27 -2.24 -0.36
CA SER A 72 -13.03 -2.06 0.88
C SER A 72 -14.28 -1.20 0.66
N GLN A 73 -15.34 -1.53 1.40
CA GLN A 73 -16.63 -0.86 1.28
C GLN A 73 -16.50 0.65 1.55
N GLY A 74 -17.02 1.47 0.65
CA GLY A 74 -16.96 2.94 0.74
C GLY A 74 -15.65 3.55 0.24
N ILE A 75 -14.66 2.72 -0.11
CA ILE A 75 -13.43 3.14 -0.78
C ILE A 75 -13.53 2.81 -2.26
N GLU A 76 -13.55 1.53 -2.63
CA GLU A 76 -13.78 1.01 -3.99
C GLU A 76 -13.09 1.85 -5.10
N ARG A 77 -11.76 2.02 -4.99
CA ARG A 77 -10.94 2.82 -5.92
C ARG A 77 -9.88 1.96 -6.59
N THR A 78 -9.60 2.22 -7.86
CA THR A 78 -8.43 1.67 -8.58
C THR A 78 -7.45 2.80 -8.85
N LEU A 79 -6.18 2.56 -8.52
CA LEU A 79 -5.08 3.46 -8.82
C LEU A 79 -4.20 2.84 -9.91
N THR A 80 -4.10 3.49 -11.07
CA THR A 80 -3.23 3.04 -12.16
C THR A 80 -1.98 3.91 -12.21
N PHE A 81 -0.81 3.31 -12.05
CA PHE A 81 0.48 3.97 -12.03
C PHE A 81 1.19 3.77 -13.36
N ARG A 82 1.40 4.84 -14.12
CA ARG A 82 2.12 4.82 -15.40
C ARG A 82 3.35 5.72 -15.34
N SER A 83 4.50 5.17 -15.72
CA SER A 83 5.72 5.95 -15.85
C SER A 83 5.69 6.81 -17.11
N VAL A 84 5.92 8.12 -16.96
CA VAL A 84 6.06 9.10 -18.04
C VAL A 84 7.35 9.88 -17.79
N GLU A 85 8.38 9.63 -18.61
CA GLU A 85 9.72 10.17 -18.43
C GLU A 85 10.35 9.84 -17.06
N ASN A 86 10.47 10.84 -16.17
CA ASN A 86 10.99 10.72 -14.80
C ASN A 86 9.90 10.84 -13.72
N ARG A 87 8.63 10.90 -14.14
CA ARG A 87 7.46 11.01 -13.26
C ARG A 87 6.61 9.75 -13.35
N VAL A 88 5.79 9.57 -12.34
CA VAL A 88 4.70 8.59 -12.34
C VAL A 88 3.41 9.38 -12.39
N MET A 89 2.62 9.14 -13.43
CA MET A 89 1.23 9.58 -13.52
C MET A 89 0.38 8.54 -12.80
N ILE A 90 -0.44 8.99 -11.86
CA ILE A 90 -1.39 8.15 -11.15
C ILE A 90 -2.78 8.56 -11.61
N HIS A 91 -3.52 7.61 -12.16
CA HIS A 91 -4.95 7.75 -12.44
C HIS A 91 -5.73 7.16 -11.27
N CYS A 92 -6.75 7.86 -10.79
CA CYS A 92 -7.69 7.31 -9.82
C CYS A 92 -9.04 7.10 -10.50
N GLU A 93 -9.56 5.88 -10.42
CA GLU A 93 -10.93 5.55 -10.76
C GLU A 93 -11.68 5.21 -9.48
N SER A 94 -12.87 5.78 -9.30
CA SER A 94 -13.77 5.48 -8.19
C SER A 94 -14.98 4.71 -8.69
N ARG A 95 -15.38 3.69 -7.94
CA ARG A 95 -16.61 2.92 -8.19
C ARG A 95 -17.75 3.31 -7.22
N THR A 96 -17.55 4.37 -6.44
CA THR A 96 -18.54 4.96 -5.53
C THR A 96 -19.15 6.25 -6.10
N GLU A 97 -19.99 6.94 -5.32
CA GLU A 97 -20.48 8.28 -5.66
C GLU A 97 -19.40 9.37 -5.57
N TRP A 98 -18.29 9.12 -4.87
CA TRP A 98 -17.17 10.06 -4.83
C TRP A 98 -16.43 10.05 -6.17
N VAL A 99 -16.17 11.22 -6.74
CA VAL A 99 -15.49 11.39 -8.03
C VAL A 99 -14.14 12.07 -7.80
N PRO A 100 -13.02 11.49 -8.27
CA PRO A 100 -11.70 12.10 -8.13
C PRO A 100 -11.62 13.39 -8.95
N SER A 101 -11.11 14.46 -8.34
CA SER A 101 -10.98 15.77 -8.98
C SER A 101 -9.75 16.52 -8.43
N PRO A 102 -8.60 16.46 -9.12
CA PRO A 102 -8.40 15.90 -10.47
C PRO A 102 -8.43 14.36 -10.48
N GLU A 103 -8.67 13.76 -11.65
CA GLU A 103 -8.61 12.30 -11.85
C GLU A 103 -7.16 11.78 -12.01
N PHE A 104 -6.24 12.68 -12.36
CA PHE A 104 -4.80 12.38 -12.50
C PHE A 104 -3.97 13.23 -11.54
N GLU A 105 -3.00 12.58 -10.90
CA GLU A 105 -1.91 13.24 -10.18
C GLU A 105 -0.55 12.77 -10.68
N SER A 106 0.50 13.53 -10.36
CA SER A 106 1.85 13.18 -10.80
C SER A 106 2.95 13.60 -9.83
N LEU A 107 3.89 12.70 -9.61
CA LEU A 107 5.03 12.89 -8.72
C LEU A 107 6.31 12.30 -9.31
N ALA A 108 7.46 12.67 -8.77
CA ALA A 108 8.73 12.11 -9.23
C ALA A 108 8.80 10.61 -8.92
N GLN A 109 9.39 9.81 -9.82
CA GLN A 109 9.54 8.37 -9.60
C GLN A 109 10.28 8.08 -8.27
N SER A 110 11.33 8.84 -7.97
CA SER A 110 12.10 8.70 -6.73
C SER A 110 11.30 9.06 -5.48
N GLU A 111 10.39 10.02 -5.58
CA GLU A 111 9.52 10.44 -4.48
C GLU A 111 8.51 9.33 -4.17
N LEU A 112 7.83 8.80 -5.19
CA LEU A 112 6.90 7.68 -5.01
C LEU A 112 7.60 6.45 -4.42
N VAL A 113 8.77 6.07 -4.94
CA VAL A 113 9.55 4.95 -4.38
C VAL A 113 9.91 5.21 -2.92
N SER A 114 10.25 6.44 -2.55
CA SER A 114 10.54 6.81 -1.16
C SER A 114 9.31 6.68 -0.26
N MET A 115 8.14 7.14 -0.71
CA MET A 115 6.87 7.02 0.05
C MET A 115 6.51 5.55 0.28
N LEU A 116 6.55 4.73 -0.77
CA LEU A 116 6.21 3.30 -0.69
C LEU A 116 7.22 2.49 0.14
N SER A 117 8.52 2.77 -0.01
CA SER A 117 9.56 2.12 0.79
C SER A 117 9.47 2.51 2.27
N LYS A 118 9.10 3.77 2.56
CA LYS A 118 8.86 4.25 3.91
C LYS A 118 7.63 3.56 4.53
N LEU A 119 6.53 3.41 3.78
CA LEU A 119 5.36 2.68 4.23
C LEU A 119 5.71 1.24 4.63
N ALA A 120 6.42 0.51 3.76
CA ALA A 120 6.90 -0.84 4.07
C ALA A 120 7.72 -0.88 5.38
N GLN A 121 8.62 0.07 5.56
CA GLN A 121 9.46 0.14 6.76
C GLN A 121 8.65 0.50 8.02
N ASP A 122 7.73 1.45 7.92
CA ASP A 122 6.90 1.87 9.06
C ASP A 122 5.92 0.76 9.45
N PHE A 123 5.41 -0.02 8.50
CA PHE A 123 4.64 -1.24 8.74
C PHE A 123 5.43 -2.24 9.59
N ALA A 124 6.65 -2.59 9.17
CA ALA A 124 7.51 -3.50 9.92
C ALA A 124 7.93 -2.93 11.30
N ARG A 125 8.09 -1.60 11.42
CA ARG A 125 8.33 -0.94 12.71
C ARG A 125 7.12 -1.04 13.64
N GLY A 126 5.90 -0.93 13.10
CA GLY A 126 4.66 -1.15 13.85
C GLY A 126 4.64 -2.55 14.46
N LEU A 127 4.89 -3.58 13.64
CA LEU A 127 4.95 -4.97 14.11
C LEU A 127 6.02 -5.18 15.19
N LYS A 128 7.17 -4.53 15.04
CA LYS A 128 8.22 -4.53 16.07
C LYS A 128 7.76 -3.86 17.37
N ALA A 129 7.06 -2.75 17.29
CA ALA A 129 6.62 -1.99 18.47
C ALA A 129 5.66 -2.82 19.34
N ILE A 130 4.86 -3.68 18.72
CA ILE A 130 3.91 -4.58 19.40
C ILE A 130 4.51 -5.95 19.74
N ASN A 131 5.82 -6.14 19.50
CA ASN A 131 6.53 -7.41 19.68
C ASN A 131 5.87 -8.60 18.94
N SER A 132 5.34 -8.37 17.73
CA SER A 132 4.70 -9.42 16.94
C SER A 132 5.72 -10.41 16.39
N GLU A 133 5.43 -11.71 16.52
CA GLU A 133 6.22 -12.80 15.94
C GLU A 133 6.19 -12.78 14.40
N LEU A 134 5.18 -12.13 13.80
CA LEU A 134 5.11 -11.94 12.35
C LEU A 134 6.34 -11.20 11.82
N LEU A 135 7.00 -10.37 12.63
CA LEU A 135 8.21 -9.64 12.24
C LEU A 135 9.34 -10.56 11.74
N ASP A 136 9.37 -11.83 12.15
CA ASP A 136 10.40 -12.79 11.75
C ASP A 136 10.11 -13.46 10.39
N VAL A 137 8.92 -13.25 9.83
CA VAL A 137 8.47 -13.84 8.57
C VAL A 137 8.71 -12.89 7.40
N ALA A 138 9.19 -13.41 6.28
CA ALA A 138 9.39 -12.60 5.08
C ALA A 138 8.06 -11.99 4.59
N PRO A 139 8.04 -10.73 4.11
CA PRO A 139 9.19 -9.85 3.85
C PRO A 139 9.58 -8.92 5.01
N PHE A 140 8.89 -8.96 6.14
CA PHE A 140 8.96 -7.94 7.20
C PHE A 140 10.36 -7.68 7.81
N PRO A 141 11.25 -8.66 8.03
CA PRO A 141 12.61 -8.40 8.51
C PRO A 141 13.41 -7.50 7.56
N ARG A 142 13.21 -7.68 6.24
CA ARG A 142 13.92 -6.88 5.21
C ARG A 142 13.38 -5.46 5.17
N TRP A 143 12.07 -5.30 5.27
CA TRP A 143 11.44 -3.98 5.32
C TRP A 143 11.88 -3.19 6.54
N LEU A 144 11.99 -3.82 7.71
CA LEU A 144 12.54 -3.18 8.90
C LEU A 144 13.96 -2.63 8.66
N ALA A 145 14.79 -3.39 7.94
CA ALA A 145 16.13 -3.00 7.54
C ALA A 145 16.19 -1.96 6.40
N GLY A 146 15.03 -1.44 5.94
CA GLY A 146 14.92 -0.48 4.84
C GLY A 146 15.14 -1.09 3.45
N LYS A 147 14.92 -2.41 3.30
CA LYS A 147 15.13 -3.16 2.06
C LYS A 147 13.81 -3.70 1.52
N ALA A 148 12.89 -2.80 1.22
CA ALA A 148 11.68 -3.07 0.43
C ALA A 148 12.03 -3.11 -1.06
#